data_AF-A0A7J7GA86-F1
#
_entry.id   AF-A0A7J7GA86-F1
#
_cell.length_a   1.000
_cell.length_b   1.000
_cell.length_c   1.000
_cell.angle_alpha   90.00
_cell.angle_beta   90.00
_cell.angle_gamma   90.00
#
_symmetry.space_group_name_H-M   'P 1'
#
loop_
_entity.id
_entity.type
_entity.pdbx_description
1 polymer ?
#
loop_
_entity_poly.entity_id
_entity_poly.type
_entity_poly.pdbx_seq_one_letter_code
_entity_poly.pdbx_strand_id
1 'polypeptide(L)'
;MIVVVYPLTQRYTFWIACRLFLSIEDPKEVDRFLQRFKLLSEGLVSIPVDLPGTPFHRSIKVSEYIRKEFLRRIIKQRKIDLAEGKV
;
A
#
# COMPACT_ATOMS: atom_id res chain seq x y z
N MET A 1 -23.36 20.25 -6.61
CA MET A 1 -22.10 19.48 -6.68
C MET A 1 -22.29 18.19 -5.90
N ILE A 2 -22.12 17.01 -6.50
CA ILE A 2 -22.29 15.72 -5.82
C ILE A 2 -20.92 15.28 -5.30
N VAL A 3 -20.83 15.03 -3.98
CA VAL A 3 -19.62 14.54 -3.32
C VAL A 3 -19.84 13.09 -2.93
N VAL A 4 -19.00 12.18 -3.44
CA VAL A 4 -19.04 10.77 -3.03
C VAL A 4 -18.11 10.61 -1.83
N VAL A 5 -18.70 10.48 -0.64
CA VAL A 5 -17.96 10.51 0.64
C VAL A 5 -16.98 9.34 0.77
N TYR A 6 -17.43 8.12 0.50
CA TYR A 6 -16.63 6.90 0.66
C TYR A 6 -15.26 6.92 -0.07
N PRO A 7 -15.16 7.17 -1.39
CA PRO A 7 -13.87 7.17 -2.08
C PRO A 7 -12.95 8.31 -1.63
N LEU A 8 -13.51 9.44 -1.18
CA LEU A 8 -12.72 10.54 -0.61
C LEU A 8 -12.13 10.16 0.74
N THR A 9 -12.97 9.64 1.65
CA THR A 9 -12.51 9.17 2.96
C THR A 9 -11.47 8.06 2.81
N GLN A 10 -11.71 7.07 1.95
CA GLN A 10 -10.77 5.97 1.71
C GLN A 10 -9.42 6.47 1.20
N ARG A 11 -9.39 7.42 0.27
CA ARG A 11 -8.14 7.99 -0.24
C ARG A 11 -7.40 8.81 0.83
N TYR A 12 -8.15 9.61 1.60
CA TYR A 12 -7.57 10.44 2.65
C TYR A 12 -7.00 9.62 3.80
N THR A 13 -7.71 8.60 4.28
CA THR A 13 -7.21 7.69 5.32
C THR A 13 -5.99 6.89 4.84
N PHE A 14 -5.99 6.47 3.58
CA PHE A 14 -4.82 5.81 2.99
C PHE A 14 -3.59 6.74 2.93
N TRP A 15 -3.79 8.01 2.52
CA TRP A 15 -2.73 9.02 2.52
C TRP A 15 -2.16 9.24 3.93
N ILE A 16 -3.02 9.37 4.95
CA ILE A 16 -2.60 9.46 6.35
C ILE A 16 -1.75 8.24 6.75
N ALA A 17 -2.20 7.03 6.42
CA ALA A 17 -1.46 5.81 6.75
C ALA A 17 -0.08 5.76 6.06
N CYS A 18 0.01 6.17 4.80
CA CYS A 18 1.27 6.25 4.07
C CYS A 18 2.24 7.24 4.73
N ARG A 19 1.73 8.41 5.12
CA ARG A 19 2.52 9.42 5.81
C ARG A 19 3.02 8.92 7.17
N LEU A 20 2.13 8.33 7.97
CA LEU A 20 2.44 7.90 9.34
C LEU A 20 3.40 6.71 9.38
N PHE A 21 3.14 5.66 8.60
CA PHE A 21 3.89 4.41 8.68
C PHE A 21 5.07 4.36 7.71
N LEU A 22 4.93 4.98 6.53
CA LEU A 22 5.90 4.88 5.43
C LEU A 22 6.66 6.18 5.18
N SER A 23 6.30 7.29 5.86
CA SER A 23 6.90 8.61 5.64
C SER A 23 6.82 9.07 4.18
N ILE A 24 5.78 8.63 3.46
CA ILE A 24 5.56 9.02 2.07
C ILE A 24 4.60 10.20 2.04
N GLU A 25 5.08 11.33 1.52
CA GLU A 25 4.29 12.56 1.43
C GLU A 25 3.87 12.91 0.00
N ASP A 26 4.62 12.47 -1.03
CA ASP A 26 4.31 12.75 -2.44
C ASP A 26 2.95 12.13 -2.82
N PRO A 27 1.93 12.94 -3.15
CA PRO A 27 0.62 12.45 -3.55
C PRO A 27 0.68 11.48 -4.74
N LYS A 28 1.63 11.64 -5.67
CA LYS A 28 1.78 10.74 -6.82
C LYS A 28 2.27 9.36 -6.42
N GLU A 29 3.16 9.28 -5.43
CA GLU A 29 3.65 8.02 -4.89
C GLU A 29 2.57 7.32 -4.08
N VAL A 30 1.82 8.08 -3.26
CA VAL A 30 0.67 7.56 -2.52
C VAL A 30 -0.40 7.01 -3.47
N ASP A 31 -0.75 7.72 -4.55
CA ASP A 31 -1.73 7.25 -5.52
C ASP A 31 -1.26 5.98 -6.25
N ARG A 32 0.03 5.91 -6.61
CA ARG A 32 0.62 4.70 -7.21
C ARG A 32 0.52 3.52 -6.27
N PHE A 33 0.81 3.73 -4.98
CA PHE A 33 0.68 2.69 -3.96
C PHE A 33 -0.78 2.30 -3.72
N LEU A 34 -1.70 3.25 -3.69
CA LEU A 34 -3.13 3.03 -3.54
C LEU A 34 -3.70 2.14 -4.65
N GLN A 35 -3.30 2.36 -5.91
CA GLN A 35 -3.76 1.54 -7.04
C GLN A 35 -3.36 0.07 -6.88
N ARG A 36 -2.15 -0.20 -6.37
CA ARG A 36 -1.73 -1.58 -6.06
C ARG A 36 -2.43 -2.13 -4.82
N PHE A 37 -2.61 -1.29 -3.80
CA PHE A 37 -3.26 -1.69 -2.55
C PHE A 37 -4.74 -2.05 -2.74
N LYS A 38 -5.46 -1.44 -3.69
CA LYS A 38 -6.85 -1.83 -4.01
C LYS A 38 -6.95 -3.32 -4.37
N LEU A 39 -6.05 -3.83 -5.21
CA LEU A 39 -6.00 -5.26 -5.55
C LEU A 39 -5.65 -6.15 -4.35
N LEU A 40 -4.83 -5.66 -3.42
CA LEU A 40 -4.55 -6.35 -2.16
C LEU A 40 -5.82 -6.42 -1.29
N SER A 41 -6.57 -5.32 -1.20
CA SER A 41 -7.75 -5.21 -0.34
C SER A 41 -8.90 -6.13 -0.76
N GLU A 42 -9.02 -6.44 -2.05
CA GLU A 42 -9.97 -7.46 -2.54
C GLU A 42 -9.75 -8.82 -1.87
N GLY A 43 -8.49 -9.17 -1.61
CA GLY A 43 -8.13 -10.41 -0.93
C GLY A 43 -8.59 -10.47 0.52
N LEU A 44 -8.56 -9.34 1.23
CA LEU A 44 -8.87 -9.25 2.65
C LEU A 44 -10.34 -9.55 2.96
N VAL A 45 -11.23 -9.24 2.01
CA VAL A 45 -12.68 -9.47 2.12
C VAL A 45 -13.15 -10.70 1.33
N SER A 46 -12.21 -11.45 0.74
CA SER A 46 -12.51 -12.64 -0.05
C SER A 46 -12.43 -13.93 0.77
N ILE A 47 -12.99 -15.01 0.23
CA ILE A 47 -12.83 -16.35 0.80
C ILE A 47 -11.34 -16.75 0.68
N PRO A 48 -10.69 -17.23 1.75
CA PRO A 48 -9.25 -17.50 1.78
C PRO A 48 -8.89 -18.81 1.06
N VAL A 49 -9.14 -18.87 -0.25
CA VAL A 49 -8.85 -20.01 -1.13
C VAL A 49 -7.78 -19.62 -2.15
N ASP A 50 -6.61 -20.24 -2.06
CA ASP A 50 -5.47 -19.95 -2.94
C ASP A 50 -5.53 -20.80 -4.22
N LEU A 51 -6.41 -20.43 -5.14
CA LEU A 51 -6.53 -21.03 -6.46
C LEU A 51 -6.37 -19.99 -7.58
N PRO A 52 -5.77 -20.35 -8.73
CA PRO A 52 -5.65 -19.45 -9.87
C PRO A 52 -6.99 -18.81 -10.24
N GLY A 53 -7.00 -17.49 -10.47
CA GLY A 53 -8.21 -16.74 -10.81
C GLY A 53 -9.03 -16.22 -9.62
N THR A 54 -8.77 -16.68 -8.39
CA THR A 54 -9.45 -16.15 -7.19
C THR A 54 -8.91 -14.78 -6.77
N PRO A 55 -9.73 -13.91 -6.12
CA PRO A 55 -9.25 -12.66 -5.54
C PRO A 55 -8.15 -12.88 -4.49
N PHE A 56 -8.27 -13.92 -3.66
CA PHE A 56 -7.28 -14.25 -2.65
C PHE A 56 -5.91 -14.58 -3.26
N HIS A 57 -5.87 -15.46 -4.29
CA HIS A 57 -4.64 -15.76 -5.02
C HIS A 57 -3.99 -14.51 -5.63
N ARG A 58 -4.79 -13.64 -6.28
CA ARG A 58 -4.28 -12.37 -6.83
C ARG A 58 -3.71 -11.47 -5.73
N SER A 59 -4.39 -11.35 -4.59
CA SER A 59 -3.94 -10.52 -3.48
C SER A 59 -2.63 -11.03 -2.86
N ILE A 60 -2.41 -12.35 -2.81
CA ILE A 60 -1.14 -12.94 -2.35
C ILE A 60 0.00 -12.45 -3.25
N LYS A 61 -0.16 -12.56 -4.57
CA LYS A 61 0.85 -12.10 -5.54
C LYS A 61 1.11 -10.60 -5.46
N VAL A 62 0.06 -9.79 -5.30
CA VAL A 62 0.19 -8.34 -5.11
C VAL A 62 0.91 -8.03 -3.79
N SER A 63 0.62 -8.78 -2.72
CA SER A 63 1.27 -8.63 -1.43
C SER A 63 2.77 -8.93 -1.51
N GLU A 64 3.15 -10.00 -2.20
CA GLU A 64 4.56 -10.32 -2.47
C GLU A 64 5.27 -9.19 -3.22
N TYR A 65 4.64 -8.64 -4.25
CA TYR A 65 5.18 -7.50 -5.01
C TYR A 65 5.36 -6.26 -4.13
N ILE A 66 4.35 -5.88 -3.34
CA ILE A 66 4.44 -4.72 -2.43
C ILE A 66 5.59 -4.88 -1.43
N ARG A 67 5.73 -6.06 -0.83
CA ARG A 67 6.81 -6.33 0.13
C ARG A 67 8.19 -6.25 -0.53
N LYS A 68 8.36 -6.86 -1.71
CA LYS A 68 9.67 -6.99 -2.37
C LYS A 68 10.12 -5.72 -3.07
N GLU A 69 9.22 -5.03 -3.76
CA GLU A 69 9.58 -3.90 -4.63
C GLU A 69 9.42 -2.55 -3.95
N PHE A 70 8.39 -2.38 -3.12
CA PHE A 70 8.06 -1.08 -2.54
C PHE A 70 8.64 -0.95 -1.13
N LEU A 71 8.18 -1.78 -0.20
CA LEU A 71 8.56 -1.67 1.21
C LEU A 71 10.05 -1.95 1.44
N ARG A 72 10.66 -2.87 0.68
CA ARG A 72 12.08 -3.18 0.79
C ARG A 72 12.97 -1.96 0.57
N ARG A 73 12.62 -1.09 -0.39
CA ARG A 73 13.40 0.12 -0.69
C ARG A 73 13.35 1.11 0.46
N ILE A 74 12.15 1.37 0.99
CA ILE A 74 11.90 2.27 2.12
C ILE A 74 12.64 1.77 3.37
N ILE A 75 12.50 0.48 3.71
CA ILE A 75 13.16 -0.11 4.88
C ILE A 75 14.68 -0.06 4.72
N LYS A 76 15.21 -0.33 3.51
CA LYS A 76 16.65 -0.26 3.25
C LYS A 76 17.17 1.16 3.44
N GLN A 77 16.48 2.17 2.89
CA GLN A 77 16.87 3.57 3.01
C GLN A 77 16.86 4.01 4.48
N ARG A 78 15.78 3.72 5.21
CA ARG A 78 15.67 4.03 6.65
C ARG A 78 16.78 3.39 7.49
N LYS A 79 17.22 2.17 7.16
CA LYS A 79 18.35 1.52 7.84
C LYS A 79 19.68 2.25 7.59
N ILE A 80 19.88 2.78 6.38
CA ILE A 80 21.06 3.58 6.03
C ILE A 80 21.01 4.92 6.78
N ASP A 81 19.88 5.63 6.68
CA ASP A 81 19.70 6.93 7.34
C ASP A 81 19.94 6.83 8.86
N LEU A 82 19.41 5.78 9.49
CA LEU A 82 19.64 5.49 10.90
C LEU A 82 21.11 5.20 11.23
N ALA A 83 21.83 4.46 10.37
CA ALA A 83 23.25 4.19 10.55
C ALA A 83 24.12 5.45 10.37
N GLU A 84 23.66 6.39 9.54
CA GLU A 84 24.32 7.68 9.29
C GLU A 84 23.91 8.78 10.28
N GLY A 85 23.02 8.48 11.24
CA GLY A 85 22.52 9.46 12.22
C GLY A 85 21.61 10.53 11.62
N LYS A 86 21.09 10.31 10.40
CA LYS A 86 20.11 11.15 9.73
C LYS A 86 18.72 10.71 10.18
N VAL A 87 18.19 11.35 11.22
CA VAL A 87 16.79 11.20 11.65
C VAL A 87 15.98 12.37 11.14
#